data_AF-A0A0K1PR06-F1
#
_entry.id   AF-A0A0K1PR06-F1
#
_cell.length_a   1.000
_cell.length_b   1.000
_cell.length_c   1.000
_cell.angle_alpha   90.00
_cell.angle_beta   90.00
_cell.angle_gamma   90.00
#
_symmetry.space_group_name_H-M   'P 1'
#
loop_
_entity.id
_entity.type
_entity.pdbx_description
1 polymer ?
#
loop_
_entity_poly.entity_id
_entity_poly.type
_entity_poly.pdbx_seq_one_letter_code
_entity_poly.pdbx_strand_id
1 'polypeptide(L)'
;MGNGGEIRHYTGDPAVWDIVTNVPTTANLNAIWGASPSDIWAVGDKGVALHYDGSGWTRIKVAGLDESRRPDLTAVWMPSPGHVWIGGVGIVLSLGGKP
;
A
#
# COMPACT_ATOMS: atom_id res chain seq x y z
N MET A 1 -6.80 -8.06 -0.90
CA MET A 1 -7.27 -6.84 -0.20
C MET A 1 -8.74 -6.63 -0.46
N GLY A 2 -9.39 -5.71 0.24
CA GLY A 2 -10.78 -5.37 -0.05
C GLY A 2 -11.29 -4.13 0.67
N ASN A 3 -12.62 -4.05 0.72
CA ASN A 3 -13.38 -2.98 1.36
C ASN A 3 -12.96 -2.81 2.83
N GLY A 4 -12.85 -1.57 3.31
CA GLY A 4 -12.57 -1.30 4.72
C GLY A 4 -11.12 -1.49 5.19
N GLY A 5 -10.14 -1.58 4.28
CA GLY A 5 -8.72 -1.68 4.64
C GLY A 5 -8.22 -3.11 4.87
N GLU A 6 -9.03 -4.10 4.52
CA GLU A 6 -8.72 -5.50 4.78
C GLU A 6 -7.55 -6.00 3.91
N ILE A 7 -6.56 -6.63 4.55
CA ILE A 7 -5.48 -7.38 3.92
C ILE A 7 -5.60 -8.84 4.34
N ARG A 8 -5.51 -9.75 3.39
CA ARG A 8 -5.49 -11.20 3.61
C ARG A 8 -4.14 -11.76 3.21
N HIS A 9 -3.60 -12.67 4.00
CA HIS A 9 -2.32 -13.32 3.77
C HIS A 9 -2.49 -14.82 3.54
N TYR A 10 -1.79 -15.35 2.54
CA TYR A 10 -1.77 -16.76 2.22
C TYR A 10 -0.78 -17.49 3.13
N THR A 11 -1.24 -18.47 3.90
CA THR A 11 -0.39 -19.21 4.85
C THR A 11 -0.01 -20.62 4.38
N GLY A 12 -0.31 -20.96 3.13
CA GLY A 12 0.02 -22.27 2.54
C GLY A 12 -1.18 -23.19 2.34
N ASP A 13 -2.35 -22.85 2.89
CA ASP A 13 -3.62 -23.54 2.63
C ASP A 13 -4.49 -22.73 1.65
N PRO A 14 -4.79 -23.23 0.44
CA PRO A 14 -5.65 -22.55 -0.54
C PRO A 14 -7.08 -22.30 -0.08
N ALA A 15 -7.55 -23.00 0.97
CA ALA A 15 -8.89 -22.84 1.52
C ALA A 15 -8.96 -21.80 2.64
N VAL A 16 -7.82 -21.37 3.22
CA VAL A 16 -7.79 -20.47 4.38
C VAL A 16 -6.89 -19.28 4.11
N TRP A 17 -7.48 -18.09 4.20
CA TRP A 17 -6.76 -16.82 4.16
C TRP A 17 -6.83 -16.17 5.52
N ASP A 18 -5.67 -15.88 6.10
CA ASP A 18 -5.61 -15.19 7.38
C ASP A 18 -5.84 -13.69 7.18
N ILE A 19 -6.73 -13.12 7.98
CA ILE A 19 -6.91 -11.66 8.03
C ILE A 19 -5.73 -11.06 8.78
N VAL A 20 -5.00 -10.16 8.12
CA VAL A 20 -3.93 -9.41 8.76
C VAL A 20 -4.55 -8.39 9.70
N THR A 21 -4.31 -8.56 11.00
CA THR A 21 -4.73 -7.63 12.03
C THR A 21 -3.72 -6.48 12.14
N ASN A 22 -4.17 -5.29 12.58
CA ASN A 22 -3.34 -4.08 12.74
C ASN A 22 -2.89 -3.37 11.44
N VAL A 23 -3.70 -3.42 10.38
CA VAL A 23 -3.52 -2.53 9.22
C VAL A 23 -3.98 -1.11 9.61
N PRO A 24 -3.14 -0.06 9.49
CA PRO A 24 -3.46 1.28 10.01
C PRO A 24 -4.34 2.09 9.03
N THR A 25 -5.43 1.49 8.56
CA THR A 25 -6.44 2.17 7.76
C THR A 25 -7.79 1.45 7.79
N THR A 26 -8.85 2.20 7.55
CA THR A 26 -10.19 1.70 7.26
C THR A 26 -10.66 2.07 5.84
N ALA A 27 -9.81 2.72 5.05
CA ALA A 27 -10.11 3.05 3.67
C ALA A 27 -9.94 1.82 2.77
N ASN A 28 -10.63 1.80 1.64
CA ASN A 28 -10.49 0.71 0.69
C ASN A 28 -9.08 0.70 0.12
N LEU A 29 -8.50 -0.50 0.03
CA LEU A 29 -7.21 -0.71 -0.62
C LEU A 29 -7.47 -1.20 -2.03
N ASN A 30 -6.91 -0.47 -2.99
CA ASN A 30 -7.15 -0.67 -4.42
C ASN A 30 -6.01 -1.47 -5.08
N ALA A 31 -4.77 -1.36 -4.58
CA ALA A 31 -3.63 -2.10 -5.11
C ALA A 31 -2.59 -2.43 -4.03
N ILE A 32 -1.83 -3.50 -4.25
CA ILE A 32 -0.80 -4.06 -3.37
C ILE A 32 0.25 -4.68 -4.27
N TRP A 33 1.50 -4.46 -3.92
CA TRP A 33 2.63 -5.05 -4.61
C TRP A 33 3.76 -5.24 -3.61
N GLY A 34 4.61 -6.24 -3.85
CA GLY A 34 5.78 -6.48 -3.01
C GLY A 34 7.00 -6.81 -3.85
N ALA A 35 8.12 -6.18 -3.53
CA ALA A 35 9.42 -6.50 -4.10
C ALA A 35 10.14 -7.61 -3.32
N SER A 36 9.80 -7.76 -2.03
CA SER A 36 10.32 -8.81 -1.13
C SER A 36 9.36 -9.05 0.03
N PRO A 37 9.55 -10.10 0.86
CA PRO A 37 8.73 -10.33 2.05
C PRO A 37 8.76 -9.17 3.07
N SER A 38 9.77 -8.30 3.02
CA SER A 38 9.93 -7.14 3.90
C SER A 38 9.79 -5.80 3.17
N ASP A 39 9.27 -5.80 1.95
CA ASP A 39 9.01 -4.57 1.20
C ASP A 39 7.74 -4.75 0.37
N ILE A 40 6.61 -4.48 1.01
CA ILE A 40 5.27 -4.59 0.42
C ILE A 40 4.54 -3.27 0.62
N TRP A 41 3.90 -2.77 -0.42
CA TRP A 41 3.12 -1.55 -0.36
C TRP A 41 1.67 -1.81 -0.73
N ALA A 42 0.76 -1.16 -0.03
CA ALA A 42 -0.65 -1.12 -0.38
C ALA A 42 -1.11 0.33 -0.51
N VAL A 43 -1.95 0.59 -1.51
CA VAL A 43 -2.49 1.93 -1.78
C VAL A 43 -4.00 1.87 -1.92
N GLY A 44 -4.66 2.98 -1.64
CA GLY A 44 -6.12 3.01 -1.56
C GLY A 44 -6.73 4.39 -1.66
N ASP A 45 -8.03 4.43 -1.38
CA ASP A 45 -8.84 5.65 -1.42
C ASP A 45 -8.28 6.73 -0.48
N LYS A 46 -8.66 7.98 -0.73
CA LYS A 46 -8.29 9.11 0.15
C LYS A 46 -6.77 9.24 0.36
N GLY A 47 -5.96 8.93 -0.64
CA GLY A 47 -4.50 9.04 -0.60
C GLY A 47 -3.82 8.09 0.38
N VAL A 48 -4.43 6.93 0.68
CA VAL A 48 -3.82 5.93 1.58
C VAL A 48 -2.62 5.29 0.89
N ALA A 49 -1.45 5.38 1.50
CA ALA A 49 -0.27 4.59 1.19
C ALA A 49 0.23 3.91 2.46
N LEU A 50 0.40 2.60 2.41
CA LEU A 50 0.89 1.76 3.50
C LEU A 50 2.14 1.01 3.05
N HIS A 51 3.08 0.80 3.98
CA HIS A 51 4.28 0.02 3.77
C HIS A 51 4.41 -1.06 4.85
N TYR A 52 4.72 -2.28 4.43
CA TYR A 52 5.08 -3.40 5.29
C TYR A 52 6.58 -3.65 5.20
N ASP A 53 7.23 -3.61 6.35
CA ASP A 53 8.68 -3.72 6.49
C ASP A 53 9.16 -5.14 6.87
N GLY A 54 8.28 -6.14 6.82
CA GLY A 54 8.56 -7.51 7.27
C GLY A 54 8.14 -7.77 8.73
N SER A 55 7.79 -6.73 9.48
CA SER A 55 7.33 -6.82 10.86
C SER A 55 5.91 -6.27 11.05
N GLY A 56 5.56 -5.20 10.34
CA GLY A 56 4.26 -4.56 10.49
C GLY A 56 3.92 -3.56 9.39
N TRP A 57 2.64 -3.22 9.28
CA TRP A 57 2.15 -2.21 8.37
C TRP A 57 2.19 -0.82 9.00
N THR A 58 2.76 0.15 8.30
CA THR A 58 2.77 1.56 8.71
C THR A 58 2.14 2.43 7.63
N ARG A 59 1.47 3.52 8.05
CA ARG A 59 0.95 4.51 7.11
C ARG A 59 2.05 5.49 6.73
N ILE A 60 2.29 5.62 5.43
CA ILE A 60 3.31 6.52 4.90
C ILE A 60 2.67 7.87 4.57
N LYS A 61 3.22 8.93 5.15
CA LYS A 61 2.86 10.30 4.78
C LYS A 61 3.55 10.66 3.48
N VAL A 62 2.78 10.88 2.44
CA VAL A 62 3.29 11.32 1.13
C VAL A 62 3.23 12.84 1.07
N ALA A 63 4.36 13.47 0.75
CA ALA A 63 4.42 14.93 0.57
C ALA A 63 3.45 15.38 -0.54
N GLY A 64 2.69 16.44 -0.30
CA GLY A 64 1.69 16.96 -1.23
C GLY A 64 0.35 16.21 -1.22
N LEU A 65 0.22 15.15 -0.42
CA LEU A 65 -1.07 14.55 -0.07
C LEU A 65 -1.38 14.91 1.39
N ASP A 66 -2.40 15.75 1.59
CA ASP A 66 -2.86 16.17 2.89
C ASP A 66 -4.39 16.14 2.95
N GLU A 67 -4.99 16.79 3.95
CA GLU A 67 -6.45 16.82 4.10
C GLU A 67 -7.17 17.49 2.93
N SER A 68 -6.50 18.43 2.25
CA SER A 68 -7.07 19.16 1.10
C SER A 68 -6.92 18.40 -0.22
N ARG A 69 -6.00 17.43 -0.30
CA ARG A 69 -5.69 16.70 -1.52
C ARG A 69 -5.50 15.21 -1.27
N ARG A 70 -6.59 14.46 -1.47
CA ARG A 70 -6.66 13.02 -1.23
C ARG A 70 -7.16 12.26 -2.48
N PRO A 71 -6.34 12.15 -3.53
CA PRO A 71 -6.71 11.38 -4.72
C PRO A 71 -6.83 9.90 -4.37
N ASP A 72 -7.66 9.18 -5.10
CA ASP A 72 -7.70 7.73 -5.01
C ASP A 72 -6.47 7.17 -5.72
N LEU A 73 -5.70 6.38 -4.98
CA LEU A 73 -4.50 5.70 -5.49
C LEU A 73 -4.92 4.30 -5.91
N THR A 74 -4.59 3.92 -7.13
CA THR A 74 -5.19 2.76 -7.81
C THR A 74 -4.16 1.75 -8.30
N ALA A 75 -2.88 2.13 -8.35
CA ALA A 75 -1.82 1.25 -8.81
C ALA A 75 -0.55 1.47 -8.00
N VAL A 76 0.18 0.38 -7.77
CA VAL A 76 1.52 0.40 -7.21
C VAL A 76 2.41 -0.55 -7.99
N TRP A 77 3.63 -0.12 -8.29
CA TRP A 77 4.64 -0.93 -8.97
C TRP A 77 6.01 -0.64 -8.39
N MET A 78 6.84 -1.69 -8.28
CA MET A 78 8.21 -1.58 -7.76
C MET A 78 9.17 -2.32 -8.68
N PRO A 79 10.14 -1.64 -9.31
CA PRO A 79 11.20 -2.31 -10.09
C PRO A 79 12.19 -3.05 -9.20
N SER A 80 12.42 -2.55 -7.98
CA SER A 80 13.39 -3.08 -7.02
C SER A 80 13.03 -2.59 -5.62
N PRO A 81 13.54 -3.23 -4.55
CA PRO A 81 13.30 -2.78 -3.19
C PRO A 81 13.65 -1.30 -2.99
N GLY A 82 12.81 -0.57 -2.28
CA GLY A 82 13.01 0.86 -2.00
C GLY A 82 12.81 1.81 -3.19
N HIS A 83 12.28 1.34 -4.33
CA HIS A 83 11.86 2.18 -5.45
C HIS A 83 10.40 1.87 -5.79
N VAL A 84 9.51 2.84 -5.59
CA VAL A 84 8.06 2.62 -5.64
C VAL A 84 7.41 3.69 -6.50
N TRP A 85 6.64 3.24 -7.49
CA TRP A 85 5.78 4.09 -8.29
C TRP A 85 4.33 3.85 -7.92
N ILE A 86 3.60 4.93 -7.66
CA ILE A 86 2.16 4.88 -7.34
C ILE A 86 1.40 5.73 -8.35
N GLY A 87 0.39 5.13 -8.96
CA GLY A 87 -0.55 5.81 -9.85
C GLY A 87 -1.91 6.00 -9.17
N GLY A 88 -2.57 7.11 -9.47
CA GLY A 88 -3.91 7.41 -9.01
C GLY A 88 -4.61 8.42 -9.91
N VAL A 89 -5.82 8.83 -9.54
CA VAL A 89 -6.62 9.77 -10.34
C VAL A 89 -5.89 11.11 -10.48
N GLY A 90 -5.38 11.39 -11.69
CA GLY A 90 -4.67 12.61 -12.01
C GLY A 90 -3.31 12.77 -11.31
N ILE A 91 -2.72 11.68 -10.79
CA ILE A 91 -1.45 11.74 -10.06
C ILE A 91 -0.56 10.53 -10.33
N VAL A 92 0.74 10.80 -10.40
CA VAL A 92 1.80 9.78 -10.32
C VAL A 92 2.79 10.24 -9.24
N LEU A 93 3.19 9.31 -8.39
CA LEU A 93 4.12 9.53 -7.29
C LEU A 93 5.30 8.57 -7.45
N SER A 94 6.50 9.05 -7.11
CA SER A 94 7.68 8.21 -6.93
C SER A 94 8.11 8.32 -5.47
N LEU A 95 8.22 7.19 -4.79
CA LEU A 95 8.75 7.07 -3.44
C LEU A 95 10.04 6.25 -3.51
N GLY A 96 11.12 6.79 -2.96
CA GLY A 96 12.43 6.14 -2.97
C GLY A 96 13.31 6.49 -4.18
N GLY A 97 14.61 6.27 -4.00
CA GLY A 97 15.69 6.95 -4.72
C GLY A 97 16.22 8.15 -3.92
N LYS A 98 17.53 8.16 -3.62
CA LYS A 98 18.21 9.45 -3.42
C LYS A 98 18.18 10.19 -4.76
N PRO A 99 18.16 11.54 -4.78
CA PRO A 99 18.44 12.30 -5.99
C PRO A 99 19.73 11.80 -6.68
#